data_AF-A0A969T025-F1
#
_entry.id   AF-A0A969T025-F1
#
_cell.length_a   1.000
_cell.length_b   1.000
_cell.length_c   1.000
_cell.angle_alpha   90.00
_cell.angle_beta   90.00
_cell.angle_gamma   90.00
#
_symmetry.space_group_name_H-M   'P 1'
#
loop_
_entity.id
_entity.type
_entity.pdbx_description
1 polymer ?
#
loop_
_entity_poly.entity_id
_entity_poly.type
_entity_poly.pdbx_seq_one_letter_code
_entity_poly.pdbx_strand_id
1 'polypeptide(L)'
;MDRFFTVEMLAQTPNPQQVIYAAMHQDYAEAFVWDERERFPSETKAGELVIKNLLAGGRGHYGPLEHPQITLNCGYFPHSTMQQMRTHRVGVSFDVQCLAADTEITFVHASGALRKIKIADLYNQWANGETTIRERKIRGRKGEPPGHYRRACKTRLRKMNLRVLNEATGIFETSHIQAVFDKGMQPVYRLTLEDGRTLDCTENHRLLTHQGWQTMGDALHLMTDLTGQVVSHQQDCQLMTNGVIVGEGRYREKAWLQTQLAAGLTVRQIAAEAGCSMEAVKKWVYLHGLKLNKCKPGSPIPWNRGLKGTYHFNLTSEQRRQRRERSRQQTRRGADSNFWKGGVTESRVAVGAWTRTMAPQVHEKFDYICQHCGQRGGRLHAHHLLPVYAHPEEAYRFDNLVSVCEDCHRQIHNQGRELEFAQNFIPIQVLLQKPKPIGHKLKAHPLRVVQVKYLGLQRTYDLEVAGDWHNFVANGVVVHNSFRYTGTRILDVADGKRDIEEVFYLRPLGSYTDRQGKRYEYTPELRQQDLEWCLAGCKRYQERIHQGFSEEHARGLIPFDVRQHWVLSANTRSLMHLLDLRWKGDAQLEAQQLCEQIWTHFQAWVPEIAAWYEANRLKKARLAP
;
A
#
# COMPACT_ATOMS: atom_id res chain seq x y z
N MET A 1 7.09 -18.02 34.06
CA MET A 1 6.38 -17.52 32.87
C MET A 1 7.37 -16.69 32.06
N ASP A 2 7.37 -16.81 30.73
CA ASP A 2 8.22 -15.97 29.88
C ASP A 2 7.82 -14.49 30.03
N ARG A 3 8.79 -13.58 30.13
CA ARG A 3 8.53 -12.16 30.40
C ARG A 3 7.80 -11.42 29.27
N PHE A 4 7.79 -11.97 28.05
CA PHE A 4 7.18 -11.32 26.90
C PHE A 4 5.77 -11.84 26.59
N PHE A 5 5.42 -13.04 27.06
CA PHE A 5 4.09 -13.61 26.80
C PHE A 5 3.01 -12.71 27.37
N THR A 6 2.13 -12.24 26.50
CA THR A 6 1.03 -11.34 26.87
C THR A 6 -0.22 -11.71 26.09
N VAL A 7 -1.36 -11.60 26.77
CA VAL A 7 -2.68 -11.67 26.14
C VAL A 7 -3.46 -10.49 26.64
N GLU A 8 -3.95 -9.67 25.71
CA GLU A 8 -4.78 -8.52 26.03
C GLU A 8 -6.15 -8.64 25.36
N MET A 9 -7.19 -8.18 26.04
CA MET A 9 -8.54 -8.19 25.49
C MET A 9 -8.71 -7.00 24.53
N LEU A 10 -9.18 -7.30 23.31
CA LEU A 10 -9.49 -6.29 22.29
C LEU A 10 -10.97 -5.93 22.27
N ALA A 11 -11.85 -6.95 22.32
CA ALA A 11 -13.30 -6.77 22.35
C ALA A 11 -13.98 -7.98 22.99
N GLN A 12 -15.16 -7.78 23.58
CA GLN A 12 -15.98 -8.87 24.13
C GLN A 12 -17.47 -8.49 24.16
N THR A 13 -18.38 -9.46 24.05
CA THR A 13 -19.82 -9.25 24.25
C THR A 13 -20.09 -8.71 25.66
N PRO A 14 -20.89 -7.64 25.85
CA PRO A 14 -21.23 -7.18 27.18
C PRO A 14 -22.25 -8.14 27.79
N ASN A 15 -22.32 -8.20 29.12
CA ASN A 15 -23.29 -9.04 29.82
C ASN A 15 -23.45 -10.44 29.16
N PRO A 16 -22.34 -11.16 28.94
CA PRO A 16 -22.35 -12.39 28.14
C PRO A 16 -23.28 -13.45 28.72
N GLN A 17 -23.49 -13.49 30.04
CA GLN A 17 -24.37 -14.46 30.69
C GLN A 17 -25.84 -14.12 30.47
N GLN A 18 -26.22 -12.84 30.39
CA GLN A 18 -27.55 -12.44 29.91
C GLN A 18 -27.79 -12.88 28.46
N VAL A 19 -26.78 -12.78 27.59
CA VAL A 19 -26.89 -13.24 26.19
C VAL A 19 -27.10 -14.75 26.13
N ILE A 20 -26.33 -15.53 26.91
CA ILE A 20 -26.51 -16.98 27.01
C ILE A 20 -27.90 -17.32 27.56
N TYR A 21 -28.34 -16.60 28.60
CA TYR A 21 -29.66 -16.77 29.18
C TYR A 21 -30.78 -16.49 28.15
N ALA A 22 -30.67 -15.41 27.37
CA ALA A 22 -31.66 -15.05 26.37
C ALA A 22 -31.76 -16.12 25.27
N ALA A 23 -30.62 -16.65 24.81
CA ALA A 23 -30.58 -17.74 23.85
C ALA A 23 -31.24 -19.01 24.41
N MET A 24 -30.82 -19.42 25.62
CA MET A 24 -31.44 -20.53 26.35
C MET A 24 -32.94 -20.34 26.52
N HIS A 25 -33.39 -19.12 26.86
CA HIS A 25 -34.79 -18.86 27.15
C HIS A 25 -35.63 -18.89 25.87
N GLN A 26 -35.11 -18.34 24.77
CA GLN A 26 -35.79 -18.39 23.47
C GLN A 26 -36.02 -19.82 22.97
N ASP A 27 -35.12 -20.76 23.29
CA ASP A 27 -35.28 -22.18 22.93
C ASP A 27 -36.51 -22.85 23.57
N TYR A 28 -37.05 -22.26 24.66
CA TYR A 28 -38.22 -22.77 25.39
C TYR A 28 -39.39 -21.78 25.43
N ALA A 29 -39.26 -20.59 24.84
CA ALA A 29 -40.29 -19.56 24.83
C ALA A 29 -41.03 -19.53 23.49
N GLU A 30 -42.36 -19.59 23.52
CA GLU A 30 -43.20 -19.37 22.33
C GLU A 30 -43.23 -17.89 21.92
N ALA A 31 -42.99 -16.99 22.87
CA ALA A 31 -42.93 -15.55 22.66
C ALA A 31 -41.54 -15.11 22.13
N PHE A 32 -41.51 -13.94 21.49
CA PHE A 32 -40.27 -13.34 21.01
C PHE A 32 -39.47 -12.76 22.20
N VAL A 33 -38.35 -13.40 22.56
CA VAL A 33 -37.62 -13.12 23.81
C VAL A 33 -37.13 -11.67 23.92
N TRP A 34 -36.96 -11.01 22.77
CA TRP A 34 -36.58 -9.60 22.70
C TRP A 34 -37.60 -8.68 23.38
N ASP A 35 -38.89 -9.01 23.33
CA ASP A 35 -39.96 -8.20 23.91
C ASP A 35 -39.94 -8.27 25.45
N GLU A 36 -39.29 -9.28 26.02
CA GLU A 36 -39.16 -9.48 27.46
C GLU A 36 -37.79 -9.05 28.01
N ARG A 37 -36.93 -8.44 27.19
CA ARG A 37 -35.54 -8.07 27.55
C ARG A 37 -35.44 -7.19 28.80
N GLU A 38 -36.46 -6.36 29.08
CA GLU A 38 -36.50 -5.51 30.28
C GLU A 38 -36.71 -6.31 31.57
N ARG A 39 -37.19 -7.56 31.48
CA ARG A 39 -37.40 -8.47 32.59
C ARG A 39 -36.24 -9.45 32.76
N PHE A 40 -35.18 -9.34 31.97
CA PHE A 40 -34.04 -10.24 32.07
C PHE A 40 -33.39 -10.15 33.46
N PRO A 41 -32.98 -11.29 34.04
CA PRO A 41 -32.25 -11.29 35.29
C PRO A 41 -30.94 -10.52 35.14
N SER A 42 -30.42 -9.97 36.24
CA SER A 42 -29.08 -9.37 36.29
C SER A 42 -28.02 -10.35 35.78
N GLU A 43 -26.89 -9.87 35.26
CA GLU A 43 -25.79 -10.69 34.74
C GLU A 43 -25.38 -11.86 35.65
N THR A 44 -25.19 -11.61 36.94
CA THR A 44 -24.90 -12.66 37.95
C THR A 44 -26.01 -13.71 38.00
N LYS A 45 -27.26 -13.26 38.13
CA LYS A 45 -28.41 -14.16 38.21
C LYS A 45 -28.65 -14.95 36.92
N ALA A 46 -28.37 -14.35 35.76
CA ALA A 46 -28.39 -15.03 34.47
C ALA A 46 -27.35 -16.17 34.44
N GLY A 47 -26.13 -15.91 34.92
CA GLY A 47 -25.08 -16.91 35.09
C GLY A 47 -25.49 -18.10 35.96
N GLU A 48 -26.07 -17.85 37.13
CA GLU A 48 -26.60 -18.91 38.02
C GLU A 48 -27.64 -19.79 37.30
N LEU A 49 -28.56 -19.17 36.55
CA LEU A 49 -29.61 -19.89 35.81
C LEU A 49 -29.05 -20.70 34.66
N VAL A 50 -28.07 -20.14 33.92
CA VAL A 50 -27.31 -20.84 32.88
C VAL A 50 -26.63 -22.07 33.46
N ILE A 51 -25.96 -21.95 34.61
CA ILE A 51 -25.34 -23.09 35.28
C ILE A 51 -26.38 -24.12 35.65
N LYS A 52 -27.44 -23.73 36.35
CA LYS A 52 -28.49 -24.64 36.83
C LYS A 52 -29.16 -25.42 35.70
N ASN A 53 -29.41 -24.77 34.57
CA ASN A 53 -30.25 -25.33 33.51
C ASN A 53 -29.44 -25.98 32.38
N LEU A 54 -28.26 -25.47 32.04
CA LEU A 54 -27.43 -25.96 30.92
C LEU A 54 -26.23 -26.81 31.37
N LEU A 55 -25.48 -26.34 32.38
CA LEU A 55 -24.18 -26.92 32.74
C LEU A 55 -24.27 -27.99 33.84
N ALA A 56 -25.15 -27.79 34.83
CA ALA A 56 -25.37 -28.72 35.93
C ALA A 56 -26.17 -29.95 35.46
N GLY A 57 -25.76 -31.13 35.93
CA GLY A 57 -26.46 -32.39 35.65
C GLY A 57 -26.22 -33.00 34.26
N GLY A 58 -25.25 -32.51 33.47
CA GLY A 58 -24.82 -33.15 32.23
C GLY A 58 -25.82 -33.08 31.07
N ARG A 59 -26.72 -32.09 31.06
CA ARG A 59 -27.86 -31.98 30.13
C ARG A 59 -27.49 -31.71 28.66
N GLY A 60 -26.22 -31.43 28.36
CA GLY A 60 -25.68 -31.47 26.99
C GLY A 60 -26.04 -30.30 26.06
N HIS A 61 -26.83 -29.31 26.52
CA HIS A 61 -27.25 -28.19 25.69
C HIS A 61 -26.23 -27.03 25.72
N TYR A 62 -25.15 -27.17 24.96
CA TYR A 62 -24.04 -26.19 24.91
C TYR A 62 -24.20 -25.11 23.83
N GLY A 63 -25.20 -25.21 22.95
CA GLY A 63 -25.46 -24.24 21.88
C GLY A 63 -25.56 -22.79 22.35
N PRO A 64 -26.28 -22.50 23.46
CA PRO A 64 -26.38 -21.14 23.99
C PRO A 64 -25.04 -20.48 24.37
N LEU A 65 -24.00 -21.27 24.66
CA LEU A 65 -22.64 -20.77 24.98
C LEU A 65 -21.86 -20.33 23.74
N GLU A 66 -22.39 -20.53 22.54
CA GLU A 66 -21.72 -20.14 21.30
C GLU A 66 -21.99 -18.69 20.89
N HIS A 67 -22.96 -18.02 21.53
CA HIS A 67 -23.38 -16.66 21.18
C HIS A 67 -22.42 -15.56 21.66
N PRO A 68 -21.97 -15.53 22.92
CA PRO A 68 -21.02 -14.50 23.35
C PRO A 68 -19.65 -14.74 22.73
N GLN A 69 -19.00 -13.67 22.29
CA GLN A 69 -17.70 -13.69 21.63
C GLN A 69 -16.69 -12.83 22.40
N ILE A 70 -15.44 -13.27 22.42
CA ILE A 70 -14.30 -12.51 22.92
C ILE A 70 -13.17 -12.53 21.88
N THR A 71 -12.51 -11.39 21.70
CA THR A 71 -11.36 -11.20 20.83
C THR A 71 -10.17 -10.77 21.66
N LEU A 72 -9.09 -11.54 21.56
CA LEU A 72 -7.86 -11.40 22.33
C LEU A 72 -6.68 -11.15 21.38
N ASN A 73 -5.78 -10.25 21.76
CA ASN A 73 -4.48 -10.07 21.13
C ASN A 73 -3.45 -10.94 21.87
N CYS A 74 -2.91 -11.96 21.22
CA CYS A 74 -1.90 -12.85 21.79
C CYS A 74 -0.52 -12.44 21.27
N GLY A 75 0.36 -12.00 22.16
CA GLY A 75 1.68 -11.46 21.82
C GLY A 75 2.85 -12.32 22.27
N TYR A 76 3.89 -12.36 21.44
CA TYR A 76 5.24 -12.88 21.74
C TYR A 76 5.35 -14.39 22.02
N PHE A 77 4.29 -15.15 21.79
CA PHE A 77 4.33 -16.61 21.86
C PHE A 77 5.06 -17.21 20.65
N PRO A 78 5.71 -18.39 20.80
CA PRO A 78 6.39 -19.03 19.68
C PRO A 78 5.41 -19.48 18.59
N HIS A 79 5.91 -19.55 17.36
CA HIS A 79 5.16 -20.02 16.20
C HIS A 79 4.57 -21.43 16.42
N SER A 80 5.27 -22.29 17.17
CA SER A 80 4.81 -23.63 17.56
C SER A 80 3.48 -23.58 18.34
N THR A 81 3.34 -22.67 19.31
CA THR A 81 2.10 -22.46 20.06
C THR A 81 0.97 -22.00 19.13
N MET A 82 1.24 -21.03 18.25
CA MET A 82 0.24 -20.56 17.29
C MET A 82 -0.25 -21.70 16.39
N GLN A 83 0.65 -22.54 15.87
CA GLN A 83 0.25 -23.70 15.05
C GLN A 83 -0.62 -24.68 15.84
N GLN A 84 -0.29 -24.93 17.10
CA GLN A 84 -1.08 -25.82 17.96
C GLN A 84 -2.49 -25.29 18.26
N MET A 85 -2.65 -23.97 18.37
CA MET A 85 -3.96 -23.32 18.52
C MET A 85 -4.75 -23.37 17.22
N ARG A 86 -4.10 -23.25 16.06
CA ARG A 86 -4.73 -23.32 14.73
C ARG A 86 -5.30 -24.70 14.38
N THR A 87 -4.85 -25.78 15.03
CA THR A 87 -5.31 -27.15 14.73
C THR A 87 -6.71 -27.43 15.29
N HIS A 88 -7.17 -26.69 16.31
CA HIS A 88 -8.45 -26.93 17.00
C HIS A 88 -9.55 -25.98 16.54
N ARG A 89 -9.79 -25.93 15.23
CA ARG A 89 -10.66 -24.96 14.53
C ARG A 89 -12.17 -25.10 14.79
N VAL A 90 -12.61 -25.06 16.04
CA VAL A 90 -14.01 -24.81 16.35
C VAL A 90 -14.10 -23.38 16.90
N GLY A 91 -14.51 -22.43 16.05
CA GLY A 91 -14.85 -21.06 16.45
C GLY A 91 -13.70 -20.06 16.61
N VAL A 92 -12.50 -20.33 16.06
CA VAL A 92 -11.32 -19.45 16.19
C VAL A 92 -10.86 -18.81 14.87
N SER A 93 -10.85 -17.47 14.79
CA SER A 93 -10.35 -16.68 13.65
C SER A 93 -9.04 -15.95 13.97
N PHE A 94 -8.16 -15.79 12.97
CA PHE A 94 -6.85 -15.12 13.07
C PHE A 94 -6.68 -14.08 11.95
N ASP A 95 -6.54 -12.79 12.27
CA ASP A 95 -6.52 -11.71 11.27
C ASP A 95 -5.31 -10.76 11.31
N VAL A 96 -4.97 -10.21 10.12
CA VAL A 96 -3.88 -9.25 9.82
C VAL A 96 -4.36 -8.23 8.78
N GLN A 97 -4.40 -6.93 9.15
CA GLN A 97 -4.56 -5.65 8.39
C GLN A 97 -5.00 -5.69 6.91
N CYS A 98 -6.08 -4.96 6.54
CA CYS A 98 -6.66 -5.03 5.18
C CYS A 98 -7.43 -3.76 4.71
N LEU A 99 -7.72 -3.69 3.40
CA LEU A 99 -8.53 -2.66 2.71
C LEU A 99 -9.79 -3.26 2.06
N ALA A 100 -10.89 -2.50 1.93
CA ALA A 100 -12.11 -3.00 1.30
C ALA A 100 -11.97 -3.21 -0.22
N ALA A 101 -12.77 -4.14 -0.77
CA ALA A 101 -12.79 -4.53 -2.18
C ALA A 101 -12.82 -3.38 -3.20
N ASP A 102 -13.59 -2.33 -2.91
CA ASP A 102 -13.82 -1.20 -3.81
C ASP A 102 -12.72 -0.14 -3.78
N THR A 103 -11.69 -0.32 -2.95
CA THR A 103 -10.60 0.64 -2.81
C THR A 103 -9.78 0.76 -4.09
N GLU A 104 -9.68 1.96 -4.65
CA GLU A 104 -8.95 2.26 -5.88
C GLU A 104 -7.45 2.51 -5.61
N ILE A 105 -6.60 1.65 -6.18
CA ILE A 105 -5.15 1.77 -6.12
C ILE A 105 -4.64 2.67 -7.25
N THR A 106 -3.76 3.62 -6.93
CA THR A 106 -3.27 4.63 -7.88
C THR A 106 -1.96 4.22 -8.56
N PHE A 107 -2.01 4.12 -9.89
CA PHE A 107 -0.87 3.87 -10.77
C PHE A 107 -0.55 5.10 -11.64
N VAL A 108 0.67 5.16 -12.15
CA VAL A 108 1.19 6.26 -12.99
C VAL A 108 1.60 5.73 -14.36
N HIS A 109 1.02 6.26 -15.43
CA HIS A 109 1.49 5.97 -16.80
C HIS A 109 2.81 6.70 -17.10
N ALA A 110 3.56 6.22 -18.10
CA ALA A 110 4.76 6.91 -18.58
C ALA A 110 4.49 8.36 -19.05
N SER A 111 3.25 8.65 -19.48
CA SER A 111 2.79 10.00 -19.82
C SER A 111 2.54 10.91 -18.60
N GLY A 112 2.61 10.38 -17.38
CA GLY A 112 2.22 11.06 -16.14
C GLY A 112 0.74 10.97 -15.79
N ALA A 113 -0.10 10.39 -16.67
CA ALA A 113 -1.53 10.20 -16.41
C ALA A 113 -1.78 9.16 -15.29
N LEU A 114 -2.78 9.42 -14.45
CA LEU A 114 -3.18 8.48 -13.39
C LEU A 114 -4.06 7.37 -13.96
N ARG A 115 -3.83 6.15 -13.49
CA ARG A 115 -4.73 5.03 -13.68
C ARG A 115 -5.13 4.48 -12.32
N LYS A 116 -6.42 4.24 -12.14
CA LYS A 116 -6.95 3.66 -10.92
C LYS A 116 -7.52 2.26 -11.19
N ILE A 117 -7.30 1.33 -10.27
CA ILE A 117 -7.82 -0.03 -10.35
C ILE A 117 -8.32 -0.42 -8.95
N LYS A 118 -9.54 -0.96 -8.86
CA LYS A 118 -10.06 -1.50 -7.59
C LYS A 118 -9.20 -2.67 -7.11
N ILE A 119 -8.93 -2.75 -5.81
CA ILE A 119 -8.04 -3.78 -5.26
C ILE A 119 -8.60 -5.21 -5.47
N ALA A 120 -9.92 -5.40 -5.45
CA ALA A 120 -10.54 -6.68 -5.78
C ALA A 120 -10.33 -7.08 -7.25
N ASP A 121 -10.48 -6.14 -8.19
CA ASP A 121 -10.21 -6.38 -9.62
C ASP A 121 -8.74 -6.65 -9.88
N LEU A 122 -7.87 -5.97 -9.13
CA LEU A 122 -6.43 -6.16 -9.16
C LEU A 122 -6.07 -7.57 -8.65
N TYR A 123 -6.65 -8.01 -7.54
CA TYR A 123 -6.49 -9.37 -7.01
C TYR A 123 -7.01 -10.42 -8.00
N ASN A 124 -8.20 -10.23 -8.56
CA ASN A 124 -8.77 -11.15 -9.54
C ASN A 124 -7.86 -11.26 -10.79
N GLN A 125 -7.34 -10.14 -11.29
CA GLN A 125 -6.35 -10.17 -12.38
C GLN A 125 -5.04 -10.85 -11.98
N TRP A 126 -4.62 -10.70 -10.71
CA TRP A 126 -3.40 -11.29 -10.18
C TRP A 126 -3.49 -12.81 -10.02
N ALA A 127 -4.59 -13.30 -9.44
CA ALA A 127 -4.82 -14.72 -9.15
C ALA A 127 -5.35 -15.48 -10.37
N ASN A 128 -6.29 -14.90 -11.11
CA ASN A 128 -7.08 -15.61 -12.13
C ASN A 128 -6.80 -15.15 -13.57
N GLY A 129 -5.97 -14.12 -13.78
CA GLY A 129 -5.64 -13.59 -15.11
C GLY A 129 -6.67 -12.59 -15.66
N GLU A 130 -6.59 -12.28 -16.97
CA GLU A 130 -7.54 -11.36 -17.62
C GLU A 130 -8.99 -11.81 -17.40
N THR A 131 -9.91 -10.86 -17.18
CA THR A 131 -11.34 -11.14 -17.06
C THR A 131 -11.92 -11.71 -18.35
N THR A 132 -11.38 -11.30 -19.50
CA THR A 132 -11.75 -11.84 -20.82
C THR A 132 -11.26 -13.26 -20.99
N ILE A 133 -12.20 -14.17 -21.29
CA ILE A 133 -11.90 -15.54 -21.69
C ILE A 133 -11.50 -15.53 -23.17
N ARG A 134 -10.32 -16.07 -23.47
CA ARG A 134 -9.79 -16.19 -24.83
C ARG A 134 -9.88 -17.64 -25.28
N GLU A 135 -10.10 -17.84 -26.58
CA GLU A 135 -10.04 -19.15 -27.19
C GLU A 135 -8.66 -19.38 -27.82
N ARG A 136 -8.15 -20.60 -27.64
CA ARG A 136 -6.96 -21.08 -28.33
C ARG A 136 -7.34 -22.22 -29.26
N LYS A 137 -7.22 -22.00 -30.58
CA LYS A 137 -7.59 -22.98 -31.61
C LYS A 137 -6.52 -24.04 -31.90
N ILE A 138 -5.25 -23.75 -31.59
CA ILE A 138 -4.10 -24.64 -31.82
C ILE A 138 -3.24 -24.74 -30.56
N ARG A 139 -2.40 -25.78 -30.47
CA ARG A 139 -1.51 -25.97 -29.31
C ARG A 139 -0.56 -24.77 -29.17
N GLY A 140 -0.36 -24.30 -27.93
CA GLY A 140 0.46 -23.13 -27.65
C GLY A 140 1.96 -23.41 -27.76
N ARG A 141 2.75 -22.34 -27.83
CA ARG A 141 4.22 -22.41 -27.91
C ARG A 141 4.88 -23.10 -26.71
N LYS A 142 4.18 -23.20 -25.57
CA LYS A 142 4.63 -23.93 -24.37
C LYS A 142 3.95 -25.29 -24.22
N GLY A 143 3.35 -25.81 -25.31
CA GLY A 143 2.69 -27.10 -25.33
C GLY A 143 1.28 -27.12 -24.72
N GLU A 144 0.69 -25.97 -24.34
CA GLU A 144 -0.63 -25.99 -23.69
C GLU A 144 -1.76 -26.25 -24.71
N PRO A 145 -2.75 -27.08 -24.36
CA PRO A 145 -3.74 -27.60 -25.30
C PRO A 145 -4.68 -26.51 -25.85
N PRO A 146 -5.35 -26.76 -26.99
CA PRO A 146 -6.46 -25.94 -27.45
C PRO A 146 -7.57 -25.86 -26.40
N GLY A 147 -8.25 -24.71 -26.31
CA GLY A 147 -9.32 -24.49 -25.34
C GLY A 147 -9.46 -23.04 -24.89
N HIS A 148 -10.37 -22.82 -23.94
CA HIS A 148 -10.62 -21.52 -23.35
C HIS A 148 -9.65 -21.25 -22.20
N TYR A 149 -9.07 -20.05 -22.16
CA TYR A 149 -8.12 -19.68 -21.11
C TYR A 149 -8.19 -18.19 -20.79
N ARG A 150 -7.78 -17.84 -19.57
CA ARG A 150 -7.53 -16.45 -19.16
C ARG A 150 -6.03 -16.18 -19.26
N ARG A 151 -5.64 -15.05 -19.85
CA ARG A 151 -4.21 -14.70 -19.99
C ARG A 151 -3.65 -14.31 -18.62
N ALA A 152 -2.55 -14.94 -18.21
CA ALA A 152 -1.85 -14.57 -16.98
C ALA A 152 -1.39 -13.10 -17.00
N CYS A 153 -1.83 -12.33 -16.01
CA CYS A 153 -1.52 -10.90 -15.91
C CYS A 153 -0.36 -10.57 -14.96
N LYS A 154 0.09 -11.52 -14.14
CA LYS A 154 1.03 -11.30 -13.03
C LYS A 154 2.29 -10.53 -13.46
N THR A 155 2.94 -10.94 -14.55
CA THR A 155 4.14 -10.25 -15.08
C THR A 155 3.84 -8.82 -15.56
N ARG A 156 2.66 -8.59 -16.15
CA ARG A 156 2.23 -7.26 -16.61
C ARG A 156 1.94 -6.35 -15.41
N LEU A 157 1.22 -6.86 -14.41
CA LEU A 157 0.87 -6.13 -13.19
C LEU A 157 2.11 -5.74 -12.39
N ARG A 158 3.09 -6.64 -12.25
CA ARG A 158 4.40 -6.34 -11.61
C ARG A 158 5.17 -5.21 -12.30
N LYS A 159 4.98 -5.00 -13.60
CA LYS A 159 5.64 -3.94 -14.38
C LYS A 159 4.90 -2.60 -14.35
N MET A 160 3.73 -2.53 -13.70
CA MET A 160 3.00 -1.27 -13.59
C MET A 160 3.68 -0.36 -12.56
N ASN A 161 3.68 0.94 -12.83
CA ASN A 161 4.22 1.93 -11.90
C ASN A 161 3.15 2.29 -10.87
N LEU A 162 3.28 1.74 -9.67
CA LEU A 162 2.48 2.07 -8.50
C LEU A 162 2.96 3.40 -7.91
N ARG A 163 2.05 4.29 -7.51
CA ARG A 163 2.43 5.54 -6.83
C ARG A 163 2.73 5.27 -5.35
N VAL A 164 3.90 5.72 -4.92
CA VAL A 164 4.45 5.54 -3.57
C VAL A 164 4.95 6.88 -3.05
N LEU A 165 4.83 7.14 -1.75
CA LEU A 165 5.39 8.31 -1.10
C LEU A 165 6.80 7.98 -0.59
N ASN A 166 7.80 8.76 -1.02
CA ASN A 166 9.11 8.74 -0.39
C ASN A 166 9.01 9.48 0.95
N GLU A 167 9.14 8.75 2.05
CA GLU A 167 8.89 9.29 3.39
C GLU A 167 9.99 10.25 3.85
N ALA A 168 11.23 10.06 3.39
CA ALA A 168 12.33 10.98 3.69
C ALA A 168 12.17 12.36 3.03
N THR A 169 11.60 12.40 1.82
CA THR A 169 11.48 13.65 1.05
C THR A 169 10.07 14.24 1.02
N GLY A 170 9.06 13.45 1.41
CA GLY A 170 7.64 13.78 1.29
C GLY A 170 7.13 13.88 -0.15
N ILE A 171 7.88 13.37 -1.12
CA ILE A 171 7.60 13.48 -2.56
C ILE A 171 7.10 12.14 -3.10
N PHE A 172 6.10 12.17 -3.98
CA PHE A 172 5.62 10.97 -4.64
C PHE A 172 6.59 10.48 -5.72
N GLU A 173 6.93 9.20 -5.63
CA GLU A 173 7.73 8.45 -6.58
C GLU A 173 6.91 7.26 -7.12
N THR A 174 7.55 6.43 -7.95
CA THR A 174 6.93 5.23 -8.51
C THR A 174 7.69 3.99 -8.08
N SER A 175 6.95 2.96 -7.66
CA SER A 175 7.47 1.61 -7.43
C SER A 175 6.60 0.56 -8.14
N HIS A 176 6.71 -0.71 -7.74
CA HIS A 176 6.07 -1.86 -8.35
C HIS A 176 5.35 -2.73 -7.32
N ILE A 177 4.30 -3.43 -7.76
CA ILE A 177 3.61 -4.43 -6.93
C ILE A 177 4.43 -5.72 -6.88
N GLN A 178 4.63 -6.24 -5.68
CA GLN A 178 5.25 -7.55 -5.44
C GLN A 178 4.21 -8.67 -5.34
N ALA A 179 3.12 -8.42 -4.60
CA ALA A 179 2.01 -9.34 -4.38
C ALA A 179 0.68 -8.62 -4.09
N VAL A 180 -0.43 -9.34 -4.28
CA VAL A 180 -1.80 -8.91 -3.92
C VAL A 180 -2.49 -10.08 -3.22
N PHE A 181 -3.17 -9.81 -2.12
CA PHE A 181 -3.75 -10.81 -1.22
C PHE A 181 -5.24 -10.58 -1.03
N ASP A 182 -6.00 -11.67 -0.93
CA ASP A 182 -7.37 -11.69 -0.40
C ASP A 182 -7.30 -12.10 1.06
N LYS A 183 -7.98 -11.34 1.91
CA LYS A 183 -7.90 -11.45 3.37
C LYS A 183 -9.24 -11.87 3.97
N GLY A 184 -10.25 -12.12 3.16
CA GLY A 184 -11.56 -12.59 3.61
C GLY A 184 -12.45 -11.46 4.15
N MET A 185 -13.49 -11.84 4.89
CA MET A 185 -14.51 -10.93 5.39
C MET A 185 -14.07 -10.32 6.72
N GLN A 186 -14.02 -8.99 6.81
CA GLN A 186 -13.61 -8.26 8.01
C GLN A 186 -14.47 -7.01 8.24
N PRO A 187 -14.55 -6.50 9.48
CA PRO A 187 -15.24 -5.25 9.80
C PRO A 187 -14.58 -4.06 9.08
N VAL A 188 -15.35 -3.33 8.28
CA VAL A 188 -14.85 -2.19 7.49
C VAL A 188 -15.49 -0.88 7.92
N TYR A 189 -14.68 0.17 7.99
CA TYR A 189 -15.08 1.53 8.29
C TYR A 189 -14.78 2.44 7.10
N ARG A 190 -15.72 3.31 6.76
CA ARG A 190 -15.59 4.38 5.79
C ARG A 190 -15.14 5.65 6.45
N LEU A 191 -13.95 6.11 6.10
CA LEU A 191 -13.45 7.44 6.40
C LEU A 191 -13.87 8.39 5.29
N THR A 192 -14.39 9.56 5.62
CA THR A 192 -14.68 10.64 4.67
C THR A 192 -13.79 11.83 5.00
N LEU A 193 -13.08 12.35 4.00
CA LEU A 193 -12.21 13.51 4.11
C LEU A 193 -12.95 14.80 3.74
N GLU A 194 -12.42 15.95 4.18
CA GLU A 194 -13.02 17.27 3.91
C GLU A 194 -13.13 17.62 2.41
N ASP A 195 -12.34 17.00 1.54
CA ASP A 195 -12.43 17.17 0.09
C ASP A 195 -13.44 16.20 -0.59
N GLY A 196 -14.16 15.42 0.22
CA GLY A 196 -15.18 14.46 -0.21
C GLY A 196 -14.65 13.08 -0.58
N ARG A 197 -13.33 12.82 -0.51
CA ARG A 197 -12.79 11.46 -0.71
C ARG A 197 -13.19 10.53 0.40
N THR A 198 -13.34 9.25 0.06
CA THR A 198 -13.63 8.21 1.02
C THR A 198 -12.59 7.09 0.97
N LEU A 199 -12.24 6.53 2.13
CA LEU A 199 -11.38 5.35 2.25
C LEU A 199 -12.08 4.32 3.13
N ASP A 200 -12.25 3.11 2.60
CA ASP A 200 -12.90 2.00 3.29
C ASP A 200 -11.81 1.01 3.75
N CYS A 201 -11.55 0.94 5.06
CA CYS A 201 -10.45 0.16 5.62
C CYS A 201 -10.82 -0.45 6.98
N THR A 202 -10.00 -1.39 7.45
CA THR A 202 -10.14 -2.00 8.77
C THR A 202 -9.56 -1.09 9.85
N GLU A 203 -10.00 -1.28 11.09
CA GLU A 203 -9.55 -0.48 12.24
C GLU A 203 -8.03 -0.53 12.48
N ASN A 204 -7.43 -1.69 12.26
CA ASN A 204 -6.00 -1.90 12.40
C ASN A 204 -5.16 -1.47 11.18
N HIS A 205 -5.78 -0.94 10.11
CA HIS A 205 -5.05 -0.53 8.92
C HIS A 205 -4.24 0.73 9.21
N ARG A 206 -2.94 0.74 8.86
CA ARG A 206 -2.07 1.88 9.14
C ARG A 206 -2.23 2.97 8.07
N LEU A 207 -2.45 4.18 8.56
CA LEU A 207 -2.62 5.39 7.76
C LEU A 207 -1.51 6.38 8.11
N LEU A 208 -1.00 7.08 7.10
CA LEU A 208 0.01 8.12 7.35
C LEU A 208 -0.70 9.39 7.79
N THR A 209 -0.50 9.78 9.05
CA THR A 209 -1.04 11.01 9.62
C THR A 209 0.01 12.12 9.65
N HIS A 210 -0.38 13.34 10.02
CA HIS A 210 0.59 14.43 10.29
C HIS A 210 1.57 14.13 11.43
N GLN A 211 1.25 13.18 12.31
CA GLN A 211 2.10 12.72 13.42
C GLN A 211 2.88 11.43 13.07
N GLY A 212 2.76 10.93 11.83
CA GLY A 212 3.36 9.67 11.40
C GLY A 212 2.36 8.53 11.25
N TRP A 213 2.86 7.30 11.20
CA TRP A 213 2.05 6.10 10.99
C TRP A 213 1.28 5.70 12.24
N GLN A 214 -0.04 5.65 12.13
CA GLN A 214 -0.93 5.19 13.20
C GLN A 214 -1.96 4.22 12.61
N THR A 215 -2.51 3.31 13.41
CA THR A 215 -3.67 2.53 12.95
C THR A 215 -4.88 3.45 12.78
N MET A 216 -5.86 3.06 11.97
CA MET A 216 -7.08 3.84 11.78
C MET A 216 -7.78 4.09 13.13
N GLY A 217 -7.87 3.07 13.99
CA GLY A 217 -8.41 3.17 15.33
C GLY A 217 -7.68 4.20 16.20
N ASP A 218 -6.35 4.11 16.30
CA ASP A 218 -5.53 5.03 17.09
C ASP A 218 -5.59 6.46 16.55
N ALA A 219 -5.45 6.61 15.23
CA ALA A 219 -5.41 7.91 14.55
C ALA A 219 -6.68 8.74 14.79
N LEU A 220 -7.82 8.06 14.95
CA LEU A 220 -9.13 8.68 15.15
C LEU A 220 -9.61 8.60 16.60
N HIS A 221 -8.86 7.95 17.50
CA HIS A 221 -9.33 7.58 18.84
C HIS A 221 -10.75 7.01 18.76
N LEU A 222 -10.91 6.03 17.86
CA LEU A 222 -12.21 5.51 17.48
C LEU A 222 -12.83 4.74 18.65
N MET A 223 -13.99 5.18 19.11
CA MET A 223 -14.79 4.45 20.10
C MET A 223 -15.94 3.79 19.35
N THR A 224 -15.94 2.45 19.36
CA THR A 224 -16.99 1.64 18.73
C THR A 224 -17.85 0.97 19.78
N ASP A 225 -19.12 0.74 19.43
CA ASP A 225 -19.98 -0.13 20.21
C ASP A 225 -19.68 -1.59 19.86
N LEU A 226 -20.39 -2.48 20.54
CA LEU A 226 -20.17 -3.94 20.46
C LEU A 226 -20.63 -4.55 19.14
N THR A 227 -21.35 -3.78 18.32
CA THR A 227 -21.73 -4.15 16.95
C THR A 227 -20.72 -3.63 15.92
N GLY A 228 -19.70 -2.88 16.36
CA GLY A 228 -18.73 -2.17 15.53
C GLY A 228 -19.23 -0.81 15.06
N GLN A 229 -20.39 -0.33 15.53
CA GLN A 229 -20.91 0.98 15.15
C GLN A 229 -20.08 2.09 15.81
N VAL A 230 -19.86 3.18 15.09
CA VAL A 230 -19.05 4.30 15.58
C VAL A 230 -19.86 5.11 16.60
N VAL A 231 -19.42 5.11 17.86
CA VAL A 231 -20.03 5.89 18.95
C VAL A 231 -19.47 7.31 18.95
N SER A 232 -18.13 7.43 18.87
CA SER A 232 -17.45 8.72 18.79
C SER A 232 -16.06 8.56 18.17
N HIS A 233 -15.52 9.66 17.64
CA HIS A 233 -14.14 9.75 17.20
C HIS A 233 -13.61 11.18 17.40
N GLN A 234 -12.29 11.34 17.50
CA GLN A 234 -11.64 12.64 17.49
C GLN A 234 -11.64 13.22 16.06
N GLN A 235 -12.05 14.49 15.92
CA GLN A 235 -12.22 15.14 14.61
C GLN A 235 -10.96 15.80 14.05
N ASP A 236 -9.86 15.84 14.81
CA ASP A 236 -8.62 16.52 14.40
C ASP A 236 -7.58 15.59 13.75
N CYS A 237 -8.05 14.46 13.20
CA CYS A 237 -7.19 13.55 12.46
C CYS A 237 -6.95 14.07 11.04
N GLN A 238 -5.68 14.30 10.68
CA GLN A 238 -5.28 14.68 9.33
C GLN A 238 -4.50 13.54 8.67
N LEU A 239 -5.00 13.05 7.54
CA LEU A 239 -4.37 12.00 6.74
C LEU A 239 -3.59 12.59 5.58
N MET A 240 -2.42 12.02 5.31
CA MET A 240 -1.61 12.38 4.16
C MET A 240 -2.26 11.86 2.88
N THR A 241 -2.47 12.75 1.92
CA THR A 241 -3.17 12.44 0.68
C THR A 241 -2.35 12.76 -0.56
N ASN A 242 -2.78 12.16 -1.67
CA ASN A 242 -2.18 12.29 -2.99
C ASN A 242 -2.10 13.77 -3.39
N GLY A 243 -0.88 14.17 -3.79
CA GLY A 243 -0.44 15.55 -3.80
C GLY A 243 -1.20 16.48 -4.74
N VAL A 244 -1.15 17.77 -4.38
CA VAL A 244 -1.65 18.89 -5.17
C VAL A 244 -0.44 19.66 -5.73
N ILE A 245 -0.60 20.24 -6.92
CA ILE A 245 0.42 21.12 -7.51
C ILE A 245 0.54 22.38 -6.64
N VAL A 246 1.79 22.73 -6.31
CA VAL A 246 2.22 23.83 -5.43
C VAL A 246 1.47 25.14 -5.70
N GLY A 247 0.98 25.79 -4.63
CA GLY A 247 0.35 27.12 -4.57
C GLY A 247 -0.23 27.35 -3.15
N GLU A 248 -0.51 28.60 -2.73
CA GLU A 248 -0.93 28.98 -1.35
C GLU A 248 -2.27 28.38 -0.88
N GLY A 249 -2.92 27.51 -1.66
CA GLY A 249 -4.14 26.79 -1.26
C GLY A 249 -5.42 27.64 -1.18
N ARG A 250 -5.32 28.96 -1.27
CA ARG A 250 -6.42 29.93 -1.16
C ARG A 250 -7.61 29.65 -2.08
N TYR A 251 -7.36 29.07 -3.26
CA TYR A 251 -8.41 28.68 -4.22
C TYR A 251 -9.31 27.53 -3.76
N ARG A 252 -9.07 26.92 -2.59
CA ARG A 252 -9.96 25.91 -1.98
C ARG A 252 -11.03 26.55 -1.11
N GLU A 253 -10.77 27.75 -0.60
CA GLU A 253 -11.68 28.46 0.30
C GLU A 253 -12.86 29.03 -0.49
N LYS A 254 -14.08 28.67 -0.09
CA LYS A 254 -15.31 29.11 -0.75
C LYS A 254 -15.43 30.64 -0.75
N ALA A 255 -15.15 31.28 0.39
CA ALA A 255 -15.24 32.73 0.55
C ALA A 255 -14.27 33.46 -0.39
N TRP A 256 -13.02 32.99 -0.48
CA TRP A 256 -12.02 33.56 -1.38
C TRP A 256 -12.43 33.42 -2.84
N LEU A 257 -12.84 32.23 -3.29
CA LEU A 257 -13.31 32.01 -4.67
C LEU A 257 -14.52 32.87 -5.01
N GLN A 258 -15.45 33.08 -4.07
CA GLN A 258 -16.60 33.96 -4.26
C GLN A 258 -16.17 35.41 -4.47
N THR A 259 -15.25 35.93 -3.67
CA THR A 259 -14.71 37.28 -3.83
C THR A 259 -14.04 37.47 -5.19
N GLN A 260 -13.24 36.51 -5.63
CA GLN A 260 -12.54 36.58 -6.92
C GLN A 260 -13.49 36.50 -8.13
N LEU A 261 -14.51 35.65 -8.04
CA LEU A 261 -15.55 35.58 -9.08
C LEU A 261 -16.43 36.84 -9.08
N ALA A 262 -16.78 37.39 -7.92
CA ALA A 262 -17.53 38.64 -7.79
C ALA A 262 -16.75 39.85 -8.33
N ALA A 263 -15.42 39.86 -8.16
CA ALA A 263 -14.51 40.84 -8.76
C ALA A 263 -14.35 40.68 -10.29
N GLY A 264 -15.05 39.74 -10.92
CA GLY A 264 -15.09 39.59 -12.38
C GLY A 264 -13.87 38.88 -12.98
N LEU A 265 -12.99 38.30 -12.16
CA LEU A 265 -11.79 37.62 -12.68
C LEU A 265 -12.16 36.35 -13.45
N THR A 266 -11.41 36.10 -14.52
CA THR A 266 -11.51 34.85 -15.30
C THR A 266 -10.77 33.72 -14.60
N VAL A 267 -11.13 32.46 -14.90
CA VAL A 267 -10.44 31.25 -14.39
C VAL A 267 -8.92 31.36 -14.52
N ARG A 268 -8.44 31.92 -15.64
CA ARG A 268 -7.01 32.06 -15.91
C ARG A 268 -6.34 33.04 -14.95
N GLN A 269 -7.00 34.15 -14.63
CA GLN A 269 -6.47 35.15 -13.70
C GLN A 269 -6.51 34.63 -12.26
N ILE A 270 -7.61 33.99 -11.87
CA ILE A 270 -7.73 33.35 -10.54
C ILE A 270 -6.65 32.28 -10.36
N ALA A 271 -6.38 31.48 -11.40
CA ALA A 271 -5.33 30.47 -11.36
C ALA A 271 -3.92 31.08 -11.25
N ALA A 272 -3.66 32.20 -11.95
CA ALA A 272 -2.40 32.90 -11.86
C ALA A 272 -2.18 33.54 -10.47
N GLU A 273 -3.21 34.15 -9.89
CA GLU A 273 -3.16 34.78 -8.57
C GLU A 273 -3.01 33.74 -7.45
N ALA A 274 -3.70 32.60 -7.57
CA ALA A 274 -3.59 31.50 -6.61
C ALA A 274 -2.33 30.63 -6.80
N GLY A 275 -1.51 30.91 -7.83
CA GLY A 275 -0.36 30.11 -8.20
C GLY A 275 -0.71 28.65 -8.52
N CYS A 276 -1.89 28.39 -9.09
CA CYS A 276 -2.39 27.03 -9.34
C CYS A 276 -2.84 26.83 -10.80
N SER A 277 -3.31 25.62 -11.15
CA SER A 277 -3.79 25.33 -12.50
C SER A 277 -5.24 25.80 -12.71
N MET A 278 -5.59 26.14 -13.95
CA MET A 278 -6.98 26.49 -14.32
C MET A 278 -7.97 25.37 -13.97
N GLU A 279 -7.56 24.11 -14.10
CA GLU A 279 -8.39 22.95 -13.76
C GLU A 279 -8.63 22.83 -12.25
N ALA A 280 -7.66 23.23 -11.42
CA ALA A 280 -7.83 23.26 -9.97
C ALA A 280 -8.89 24.28 -9.57
N VAL A 281 -8.86 25.49 -10.13
CA VAL A 281 -9.88 26.51 -9.89
C VAL A 281 -11.27 26.03 -10.33
N LYS A 282 -11.39 25.47 -11.55
CA LYS A 282 -12.65 24.92 -12.06
C LYS A 282 -13.23 23.87 -11.11
N LYS A 283 -12.41 22.91 -10.67
CA LYS A 283 -12.82 21.83 -9.76
C LYS A 283 -13.46 22.39 -8.49
N TRP A 284 -12.80 23.33 -7.83
CA TRP A 284 -13.28 23.89 -6.56
C TRP A 284 -14.47 24.83 -6.73
N VAL A 285 -14.53 25.59 -7.82
CA VAL A 285 -15.72 26.38 -8.18
C VAL A 285 -16.94 25.47 -8.31
N TYR A 286 -16.84 24.35 -9.05
CA TYR A 286 -17.95 23.43 -9.22
C TYR A 286 -18.30 22.69 -7.93
N LEU A 287 -17.30 22.27 -7.15
CA LEU A 287 -17.51 21.62 -5.85
C LEU A 287 -18.31 22.53 -4.88
N HIS A 288 -18.03 23.83 -4.90
CA HIS A 288 -18.73 24.82 -4.07
C HIS A 288 -20.06 25.33 -4.68
N GLY A 289 -20.48 24.79 -5.83
CA GLY A 289 -21.70 25.19 -6.53
C GLY A 289 -21.67 26.59 -7.16
N LEU A 290 -20.47 27.13 -7.44
CA LEU A 290 -20.26 28.46 -8.01
C LEU A 290 -20.25 28.42 -9.56
N LYS A 291 -20.45 29.58 -10.22
CA LYS A 291 -20.41 29.72 -11.68
C LYS A 291 -19.17 30.49 -12.14
N LEU A 292 -18.60 30.07 -13.27
CA LEU A 292 -17.43 30.71 -13.86
C LEU A 292 -17.79 31.96 -14.66
N ASN A 293 -16.95 32.99 -14.54
CA ASN A 293 -17.00 34.17 -15.40
C ASN A 293 -16.65 33.80 -16.84
N LYS A 294 -17.49 34.22 -17.79
CA LYS A 294 -17.28 33.99 -19.22
C LYS A 294 -16.20 34.93 -19.75
N CYS A 295 -15.23 34.41 -20.52
CA CYS A 295 -14.38 35.27 -21.34
C CYS A 295 -15.22 35.96 -22.42
N LYS A 296 -14.84 37.18 -22.83
CA LYS A 296 -15.39 37.81 -24.05
C LYS A 296 -15.19 36.83 -25.21
N PRO A 297 -16.24 36.42 -25.94
CA PRO A 297 -16.06 35.54 -27.09
C PRO A 297 -15.14 36.24 -28.10
N GLY A 298 -14.14 35.51 -28.59
CA GLY A 298 -13.37 35.94 -29.74
C GLY A 298 -14.30 36.13 -30.95
N SER A 299 -13.83 36.87 -31.97
CA SER A 299 -14.61 37.14 -33.18
C SER A 299 -15.36 35.88 -33.66
N PRO A 300 -16.69 35.95 -33.90
CA PRO A 300 -17.48 34.82 -34.39
C PRO A 300 -17.08 34.36 -35.80
N ILE A 301 -16.13 35.06 -36.42
CA ILE A 301 -15.54 34.71 -37.71
C ILE A 301 -14.12 34.17 -37.44
N PRO A 302 -13.93 32.85 -37.53
CA PRO A 302 -12.60 32.27 -37.61
C PRO A 302 -11.84 32.93 -38.77
N TRP A 303 -10.59 33.35 -38.56
CA TRP A 303 -9.77 34.02 -39.58
C TRP A 303 -9.61 33.21 -40.88
N ASN A 304 -9.90 31.91 -40.83
CA ASN A 304 -9.83 30.96 -41.94
C ASN A 304 -11.19 30.63 -42.56
N ARG A 305 -12.27 31.32 -42.17
CA ARG A 305 -13.61 31.12 -42.74
C ARG A 305 -13.59 31.49 -44.24
N GLY A 306 -13.80 30.49 -45.10
CA GLY A 306 -13.78 30.63 -46.57
C GLY A 306 -12.56 30.01 -47.26
N LEU A 307 -11.53 29.58 -46.51
CA LEU A 307 -10.37 28.90 -47.07
C LEU A 307 -10.60 27.38 -47.05
N LYS A 308 -10.87 26.77 -48.21
CA LYS A 308 -10.97 25.31 -48.38
C LYS A 308 -9.61 24.73 -48.76
N GLY A 309 -9.10 23.78 -47.97
CA GLY A 309 -7.95 22.93 -48.32
C GLY A 309 -6.80 22.96 -47.31
N THR A 310 -6.22 21.80 -47.06
CA THR A 310 -4.97 21.60 -46.32
C THR A 310 -3.86 22.52 -46.86
N TYR A 311 -3.14 23.16 -45.95
CA TYR A 311 -2.17 24.23 -46.19
C TYR A 311 -0.91 23.73 -46.92
N HIS A 312 -1.02 23.38 -48.21
CA HIS A 312 0.12 23.09 -49.06
C HIS A 312 0.50 24.33 -49.86
N PHE A 313 1.43 25.11 -49.30
CA PHE A 313 2.08 26.17 -50.06
C PHE A 313 3.06 25.54 -51.07
N ASN A 314 2.65 25.41 -52.33
CA ASN A 314 3.53 25.09 -53.46
C ASN A 314 4.43 26.29 -53.79
N LEU A 315 5.25 26.71 -52.84
CA LEU A 315 6.21 27.80 -53.03
C LEU A 315 7.43 27.27 -53.77
N THR A 316 7.91 28.03 -54.75
CA THR A 316 9.20 27.79 -55.39
C THR A 316 10.34 27.97 -54.37
N SER A 317 11.52 27.39 -54.65
CA SER A 317 12.72 27.53 -53.82
C SER A 317 13.05 29.01 -53.53
N GLU A 318 12.89 29.87 -54.53
CA GLU A 318 13.09 31.33 -54.43
C GLU A 318 12.08 32.00 -53.50
N GLN A 319 10.79 31.68 -53.65
CA GLN A 319 9.73 32.21 -52.79
C GLN A 319 9.87 31.74 -51.33
N ARG A 320 10.35 30.49 -51.12
CA ARG A 320 10.69 30.00 -49.78
C ARG A 320 11.87 30.76 -49.19
N ARG A 321 12.89 31.12 -49.99
CA ARG A 321 14.03 31.94 -49.55
C ARG A 321 13.58 33.34 -49.15
N GLN A 322 12.84 34.03 -50.02
CA GLN A 322 12.32 35.36 -49.74
C GLN A 322 11.40 35.39 -48.51
N ARG A 323 10.57 34.35 -48.32
CA ARG A 323 9.73 34.24 -47.12
C ARG A 323 10.55 34.04 -45.85
N ARG A 324 11.63 33.25 -45.90
CA ARG A 324 12.57 33.11 -44.78
C ARG A 324 13.29 34.42 -44.47
N GLU A 325 13.69 35.18 -45.49
CA GLU A 325 14.30 36.51 -45.33
C GLU A 325 13.34 37.53 -44.73
N ARG A 326 12.13 37.67 -45.27
CA ARG A 326 11.08 38.54 -44.70
C ARG A 326 10.72 38.14 -43.27
N SER A 327 10.59 36.84 -43.01
CA SER A 327 10.36 36.33 -41.65
C SER A 327 11.53 36.69 -40.73
N ARG A 328 12.79 36.57 -41.16
CA ARG A 328 13.95 36.99 -40.36
C ARG A 328 13.95 38.48 -40.04
N GLN A 329 13.53 39.32 -40.98
CA GLN A 329 13.44 40.78 -40.81
C GLN A 329 12.27 41.23 -39.92
N GLN A 330 11.11 40.57 -40.05
CA GLN A 330 9.88 40.97 -39.34
C GLN A 330 9.71 40.28 -37.97
N THR A 331 10.38 39.16 -37.73
CA THR A 331 10.30 38.47 -36.44
C THR A 331 10.99 39.33 -35.39
N ARG A 332 10.21 39.85 -34.43
CA ARG A 332 10.73 40.57 -33.27
C ARG A 332 11.70 39.68 -32.47
N ARG A 333 12.86 40.21 -32.11
CA ARG A 333 13.96 39.52 -31.42
C ARG A 333 14.47 40.38 -30.28
N GLY A 334 15.29 39.80 -29.41
CA GLY A 334 15.81 40.54 -28.27
C GLY A 334 14.68 41.04 -27.37
N ALA A 335 14.84 42.24 -26.83
CA ALA A 335 13.86 42.89 -25.95
C ALA A 335 12.47 43.09 -26.58
N ASP A 336 12.38 43.12 -27.92
CA ASP A 336 11.11 43.34 -28.62
C ASP A 336 10.27 42.07 -28.78
N SER A 337 10.81 40.90 -28.43
CA SER A 337 10.09 39.62 -28.48
C SER A 337 9.23 39.41 -27.23
N ASN A 338 7.97 39.01 -27.42
CA ASN A 338 7.07 38.61 -26.31
C ASN A 338 7.60 37.42 -25.48
N PHE A 339 8.64 36.72 -25.99
CA PHE A 339 9.31 35.61 -25.31
C PHE A 339 10.61 36.04 -24.60
N TRP A 340 10.95 37.33 -24.62
CA TRP A 340 12.13 37.87 -23.95
C TRP A 340 11.99 37.83 -22.43
N LYS A 341 12.98 37.20 -21.77
CA LYS A 341 13.06 37.09 -20.31
C LYS A 341 14.30 37.83 -19.79
N GLY A 342 14.42 39.12 -20.10
CA GLY A 342 15.51 39.96 -19.57
C GLY A 342 16.92 39.61 -20.05
N GLY A 343 17.07 38.99 -21.22
CA GLY A 343 18.37 38.64 -21.79
C GLY A 343 19.01 37.35 -21.28
N VAL A 344 18.35 36.66 -20.35
CA VAL A 344 18.83 35.37 -19.83
C VAL A 344 18.40 34.25 -20.77
N THR A 345 19.34 33.68 -21.51
CA THR A 345 19.10 32.44 -22.28
C THR A 345 19.56 31.25 -21.44
N GLU A 346 18.66 30.30 -21.19
CA GLU A 346 19.02 29.05 -20.52
C GLU A 346 20.17 28.36 -21.29
N SER A 347 21.19 27.89 -20.57
CA SER A 347 22.40 27.29 -21.15
C SER A 347 22.08 26.20 -22.18
N ARG A 348 21.09 25.36 -21.90
CA ARG A 348 20.65 24.28 -22.82
C ARG A 348 20.13 24.80 -24.16
N VAL A 349 19.43 25.94 -24.14
CA VAL A 349 18.88 26.59 -25.33
C VAL A 349 20.01 27.19 -26.16
N ALA A 350 21.01 27.80 -25.50
CA ALA A 350 22.21 28.33 -26.14
C ALA A 350 23.03 27.22 -26.82
N VAL A 351 23.28 26.11 -26.12
CA VAL A 351 23.96 24.93 -26.69
C VAL A 351 23.19 24.41 -27.91
N GLY A 352 21.87 24.24 -27.81
CA GLY A 352 21.05 23.77 -28.94
C GLY A 352 21.02 24.72 -30.14
N ALA A 353 21.19 26.02 -29.94
CA ALA A 353 21.34 27.00 -31.01
C ALA A 353 22.73 26.93 -31.66
N TRP A 354 23.77 26.80 -30.84
CA TRP A 354 25.14 26.62 -31.31
C TRP A 354 25.30 25.33 -32.12
N THR A 355 24.81 24.19 -31.63
CA THR A 355 24.86 22.90 -32.34
C THR A 355 24.17 22.97 -33.70
N ARG A 356 23.02 23.67 -33.80
CA ARG A 356 22.34 23.88 -35.09
C ARG A 356 23.14 24.73 -36.06
N THR A 357 23.95 25.65 -35.54
CA THR A 357 24.84 26.50 -36.36
C THR A 357 26.03 25.71 -36.88
N MET A 358 26.56 24.78 -36.07
CA MET A 358 27.69 23.92 -36.45
C MET A 358 27.28 22.71 -37.29
N ALA A 359 26.00 22.28 -37.23
CA ALA A 359 25.52 21.07 -37.89
C ALA A 359 25.94 20.94 -39.37
N PRO A 360 25.84 21.97 -40.24
CA PRO A 360 26.30 21.87 -41.63
C PRO A 360 27.77 21.46 -41.77
N GLN A 361 28.65 22.07 -40.98
CA GLN A 361 30.09 21.79 -40.98
C GLN A 361 30.39 20.39 -40.43
N VAL A 362 29.63 19.95 -39.41
CA VAL A 362 29.74 18.57 -38.88
C VAL A 362 29.30 17.55 -39.94
N HIS A 363 28.21 17.80 -40.66
CA HIS A 363 27.76 16.88 -41.71
C HIS A 363 28.77 16.80 -42.86
N GLU A 364 29.36 17.93 -43.25
CA GLU A 364 30.41 17.99 -44.25
C GLU A 364 31.68 17.23 -43.82
N LYS A 365 32.13 17.39 -42.55
CA LYS A 365 33.26 16.64 -41.96
C LYS A 365 33.13 15.12 -42.13
N PHE A 366 31.89 14.62 -42.10
CA PHE A 366 31.59 13.18 -42.19
C PHE A 366 31.01 12.77 -43.56
N ASP A 367 31.24 13.57 -44.62
CA ASP A 367 30.74 13.33 -45.99
C ASP A 367 29.23 13.02 -46.07
N TYR A 368 28.46 13.65 -45.17
CA TYR A 368 27.03 13.43 -45.01
C TYR A 368 26.66 11.97 -44.73
N ILE A 369 27.59 11.17 -44.19
CA ILE A 369 27.41 9.79 -43.81
C ILE A 369 27.10 9.70 -42.32
N CYS A 370 26.03 8.96 -41.98
CA CYS A 370 25.69 8.62 -40.61
C CYS A 370 26.78 7.72 -40.00
N GLN A 371 27.40 8.19 -38.92
CA GLN A 371 28.48 7.46 -38.26
C GLN A 371 28.02 6.29 -37.38
N HIS A 372 26.71 6.01 -37.34
CA HIS A 372 26.16 4.82 -36.67
C HIS A 372 25.79 3.70 -37.65
N CYS A 373 25.11 4.02 -38.76
CA CYS A 373 24.61 3.01 -39.71
C CYS A 373 25.26 3.06 -41.10
N GLY A 374 26.11 4.05 -41.39
CA GLY A 374 26.77 4.20 -42.69
C GLY A 374 25.88 4.77 -43.81
N GLN A 375 24.62 5.11 -43.54
CA GLN A 375 23.73 5.72 -44.54
C GLN A 375 24.23 7.11 -44.94
N ARG A 376 24.35 7.36 -46.26
CA ARG A 376 24.66 8.68 -46.81
C ARG A 376 23.38 9.48 -47.09
N GLY A 377 23.38 10.75 -46.66
CA GLY A 377 22.26 11.68 -46.86
C GLY A 377 21.04 11.42 -45.95
N GLY A 378 19.91 12.01 -46.32
CA GLY A 378 18.68 11.98 -45.51
C GLY A 378 18.62 13.10 -44.45
N ARG A 379 17.81 12.91 -43.41
CA ARG A 379 17.68 13.89 -42.32
C ARG A 379 18.75 13.61 -41.25
N LEU A 380 19.83 14.38 -41.31
CA LEU A 380 20.96 14.27 -40.39
C LEU A 380 20.81 15.21 -39.19
N HIS A 381 21.39 14.79 -38.07
CA HIS A 381 21.46 15.51 -36.81
C HIS A 381 22.90 15.49 -36.31
N ALA A 382 23.38 16.65 -35.82
CA ALA A 382 24.65 16.72 -35.09
C ALA A 382 24.41 16.25 -33.65
N HIS A 383 25.01 15.12 -33.30
CA HIS A 383 24.88 14.47 -32.00
C HIS A 383 26.13 14.71 -31.16
N HIS A 384 25.96 14.98 -29.87
CA HIS A 384 27.08 15.11 -28.93
C HIS A 384 27.56 13.71 -28.49
N LEU A 385 28.85 13.39 -28.68
CA LEU A 385 29.46 12.13 -28.24
C LEU A 385 29.45 12.02 -26.70
N LEU A 386 29.95 13.06 -26.04
CA LEU A 386 29.80 13.28 -24.61
C LEU A 386 28.51 14.09 -24.37
N PRO A 387 27.50 13.51 -23.70
CA PRO A 387 26.23 14.18 -23.49
C PRO A 387 26.40 15.47 -22.67
N VAL A 388 25.77 16.55 -23.14
CA VAL A 388 25.81 17.89 -22.52
C VAL A 388 25.41 17.89 -21.03
N TYR A 389 24.55 16.97 -20.60
CA TYR A 389 24.13 16.88 -19.19
C TYR A 389 25.21 16.29 -18.28
N ALA A 390 26.11 15.46 -18.83
CA ALA A 390 27.19 14.81 -18.10
C ALA A 390 28.48 15.62 -18.19
N HIS A 391 28.73 16.24 -19.34
CA HIS A 391 29.92 17.05 -19.63
C HIS A 391 29.52 18.42 -20.22
N PRO A 392 29.00 19.35 -19.40
CA PRO A 392 28.64 20.69 -19.87
C PRO A 392 29.81 21.46 -20.50
N GLU A 393 31.03 21.21 -20.04
CA GLU A 393 32.28 21.80 -20.53
C GLU A 393 32.61 21.42 -21.99
N GLU A 394 32.14 20.26 -22.45
CA GLU A 394 32.35 19.75 -23.81
C GLU A 394 31.21 20.15 -24.76
N ALA A 395 30.19 20.86 -24.27
CA ALA A 395 28.95 21.14 -25.03
C ALA A 395 29.16 22.02 -26.27
N TYR A 396 30.20 22.86 -26.26
CA TYR A 396 30.57 23.81 -27.32
C TYR A 396 31.82 23.39 -28.12
N ARG A 397 32.28 22.14 -27.95
CA ARG A 397 33.44 21.65 -28.70
C ARG A 397 32.98 20.99 -29.99
N PHE A 398 33.57 21.43 -31.10
CA PHE A 398 33.22 20.93 -32.43
C PHE A 398 33.52 19.44 -32.59
N ASP A 399 34.63 18.96 -32.00
CA ASP A 399 35.01 17.54 -32.05
C ASP A 399 34.13 16.62 -31.22
N ASN A 400 33.35 17.18 -30.29
CA ASN A 400 32.33 16.44 -29.56
C ASN A 400 31.07 16.20 -30.41
N LEU A 401 30.99 16.73 -31.64
CA LEU A 401 29.85 16.53 -32.53
C LEU A 401 30.13 15.48 -33.61
N VAL A 402 29.15 14.61 -33.82
CA VAL A 402 29.16 13.58 -34.85
C VAL A 402 27.89 13.60 -35.68
N SER A 403 27.99 13.25 -36.96
CA SER A 403 26.84 13.19 -37.88
C SER A 403 26.09 11.86 -37.76
N VAL A 404 24.79 11.90 -37.45
CA VAL A 404 23.92 10.72 -37.40
C VAL A 404 22.57 10.98 -38.05
N CYS A 405 21.92 9.95 -38.63
CA CYS A 405 20.56 10.10 -39.16
C CYS A 405 19.51 10.16 -38.05
N GLU A 406 18.31 10.68 -38.37
CA GLU A 406 17.20 10.85 -37.41
C GLU A 406 16.85 9.55 -36.65
N ASP A 407 16.84 8.41 -37.33
CA ASP A 407 16.49 7.12 -36.72
C ASP A 407 17.56 6.64 -35.74
N CYS A 408 18.83 6.70 -36.12
CA CYS A 408 19.95 6.36 -35.23
C CYS A 408 20.03 7.33 -34.05
N HIS A 409 19.85 8.62 -34.29
CA HIS A 409 19.81 9.64 -33.23
C HIS A 409 18.73 9.33 -32.18
N ARG A 410 17.54 8.89 -32.65
CA ARG A 410 16.43 8.49 -31.79
C ARG A 410 16.74 7.19 -31.03
N GLN A 411 17.35 6.20 -31.69
CA GLN A 411 17.72 4.93 -31.05
C GLN A 411 18.73 5.15 -29.92
N ILE A 412 19.77 5.95 -30.15
CA ILE A 412 20.81 6.25 -29.16
C ILE A 412 20.18 6.82 -27.87
N HIS A 413 19.33 7.84 -27.99
CA HIS A 413 18.69 8.48 -26.82
C HIS A 413 17.57 7.67 -26.18
N ASN A 414 16.70 7.02 -26.97
CA ASN A 414 15.53 6.33 -26.41
C ASN A 414 15.89 4.97 -25.78
N GLN A 415 16.95 4.31 -26.26
CA GLN A 415 17.39 3.02 -25.74
C GLN A 415 18.54 3.15 -24.74
N GLY A 416 18.99 4.37 -24.42
CA GLY A 416 20.06 4.62 -23.45
C GLY A 416 21.44 4.11 -23.90
N ARG A 417 21.69 4.06 -25.21
CA ARG A 417 22.95 3.55 -25.78
C ARG A 417 24.01 4.65 -25.97
N GLU A 418 23.87 5.75 -25.24
CA GLU A 418 24.76 6.92 -25.33
C GLU A 418 26.21 6.53 -25.00
N LEU A 419 26.43 5.67 -23.99
CA LEU A 419 27.76 5.18 -23.61
C LEU A 419 28.38 4.27 -24.68
N GLU A 420 27.64 3.24 -25.12
CA GLU A 420 28.08 2.28 -26.14
C GLU A 420 28.43 2.99 -27.45
N PHE A 421 27.61 3.98 -27.84
CA PHE A 421 27.86 4.75 -29.04
C PHE A 421 29.12 5.62 -28.91
N ALA A 422 29.28 6.34 -27.80
CA ALA A 422 30.45 7.19 -27.55
C ALA A 422 31.76 6.38 -27.49
N GLN A 423 31.73 5.16 -26.96
CA GLN A 423 32.88 4.26 -26.88
C GLN A 423 33.51 3.91 -28.22
N ASN A 424 32.75 3.99 -29.32
CA ASN A 424 33.29 3.78 -30.67
C ASN A 424 34.19 4.92 -31.14
N PHE A 425 34.14 6.09 -30.50
CA PHE A 425 34.87 7.29 -30.92
C PHE A 425 35.86 7.77 -29.86
N ILE A 426 35.57 7.55 -28.58
CA ILE A 426 36.37 8.04 -27.46
C ILE A 426 36.48 6.98 -26.35
N PRO A 427 37.62 6.87 -25.65
CA PRO A 427 37.83 5.89 -24.60
C PRO A 427 37.14 6.33 -23.30
N ILE A 428 35.83 6.08 -23.19
CA ILE A 428 35.01 6.39 -22.00
C ILE A 428 34.47 5.11 -21.34
N GLN A 429 34.64 5.00 -20.02
CA GLN A 429 34.21 3.81 -19.27
C GLN A 429 32.86 4.02 -18.56
N VAL A 430 32.52 5.25 -18.15
CA VAL A 430 31.32 5.56 -17.38
C VAL A 430 30.74 6.90 -17.81
N LEU A 431 29.41 6.97 -17.97
CA LEU A 431 28.67 8.23 -18.07
C LEU A 431 27.91 8.48 -16.77
N LEU A 432 27.89 9.74 -16.32
CA LEU A 432 27.05 10.15 -15.19
C LEU A 432 25.58 9.86 -15.50
N GLN A 433 24.79 9.49 -14.48
CA GLN A 433 23.36 9.26 -14.66
C GLN A 433 22.68 10.55 -15.12
N LYS A 434 21.88 10.42 -16.18
CA LYS A 434 21.06 11.52 -16.70
C LYS A 434 20.18 12.05 -15.57
N PRO A 435 20.28 13.34 -15.21
CA PRO A 435 19.43 13.89 -14.16
C PRO A 435 17.97 13.70 -14.57
N LYS A 436 17.19 13.06 -13.71
CA LYS A 436 15.73 12.94 -13.94
C LYS A 436 15.20 14.36 -14.09
N PRO A 437 14.39 14.65 -15.13
CA PRO A 437 13.82 15.98 -15.29
C PRO A 437 13.14 16.38 -13.98
N ILE A 438 13.30 17.64 -13.58
CA ILE A 438 12.58 18.23 -12.44
C ILE A 438 11.12 18.31 -12.85
N GLY A 439 10.42 17.18 -12.82
CA GLY A 439 8.97 17.16 -12.91
C GLY A 439 8.40 17.98 -11.75
N HIS A 440 7.16 18.43 -11.87
CA HIS A 440 6.45 19.00 -10.73
C HIS A 440 6.37 17.92 -9.65
N LYS A 441 7.25 18.03 -8.64
CA LYS A 441 7.32 17.09 -7.54
C LYS A 441 6.03 17.26 -6.72
N LEU A 442 5.17 16.26 -6.77
CA LEU A 442 3.96 16.23 -5.94
C LEU A 442 4.38 15.89 -4.52
N LYS A 443 4.07 16.78 -3.58
CA LYS A 443 4.20 16.47 -2.15
C LYS A 443 2.89 15.96 -1.59
N ALA A 444 2.97 15.06 -0.62
CA ALA A 444 1.81 14.73 0.19
C ALA A 444 1.30 15.98 0.91
N HIS A 445 -0.01 16.06 1.13
CA HIS A 445 -0.59 17.12 1.94
C HIS A 445 -1.66 16.54 2.88
N PRO A 446 -1.79 17.10 4.09
CA PRO A 446 -2.79 16.66 5.05
C PRO A 446 -4.20 17.06 4.59
N LEU A 447 -5.17 16.18 4.82
CA LEU A 447 -6.60 16.46 4.75
C LEU A 447 -7.28 15.91 6.00
N ARG A 448 -8.20 16.69 6.57
CA ARG A 448 -8.91 16.32 7.78
C ARG A 448 -9.99 15.27 7.51
N VAL A 449 -10.12 14.31 8.42
CA VAL A 449 -11.24 13.34 8.44
C VAL A 449 -12.47 14.02 9.04
N VAL A 450 -13.55 14.10 8.27
CA VAL A 450 -14.81 14.74 8.70
C VAL A 450 -15.85 13.76 9.22
N GLN A 451 -15.79 12.49 8.79
CA GLN A 451 -16.77 11.49 9.17
C GLN A 451 -16.17 10.08 9.13
N VAL A 452 -16.58 9.24 10.08
CA VAL A 452 -16.30 7.81 10.11
C VAL A 452 -17.62 7.05 10.20
N LYS A 453 -17.81 6.03 9.35
CA LYS A 453 -19.03 5.20 9.35
C LYS A 453 -18.68 3.73 9.27
N TYR A 454 -19.25 2.92 10.15
CA TYR A 454 -19.15 1.46 10.04
C TYR A 454 -19.99 0.93 8.87
N LEU A 455 -19.40 0.06 8.05
CA LEU A 455 -20.04 -0.54 6.87
C LEU A 455 -20.36 -2.04 7.03
N GLY A 456 -20.02 -2.64 8.17
CA GLY A 456 -20.21 -4.07 8.40
C GLY A 456 -19.05 -4.93 7.90
N LEU A 457 -19.30 -6.25 7.88
CA LEU A 457 -18.35 -7.24 7.35
C LEU A 457 -18.29 -7.15 5.82
N GLN A 458 -17.11 -6.86 5.27
CA GLN A 458 -16.87 -6.82 3.83
C GLN A 458 -15.62 -7.60 3.46
N ARG A 459 -15.55 -8.03 2.20
CA ARG A 459 -14.35 -8.71 1.70
C ARG A 459 -13.20 -7.72 1.55
N THR A 460 -12.05 -8.07 2.10
CA THR A 460 -10.90 -7.19 2.18
C THR A 460 -9.67 -7.80 1.51
N TYR A 461 -8.76 -6.92 1.09
CA TYR A 461 -7.59 -7.23 0.30
C TYR A 461 -6.41 -6.40 0.79
N ASP A 462 -5.20 -6.79 0.41
CA ASP A 462 -4.01 -5.99 0.64
C ASP A 462 -2.97 -6.21 -0.47
N LEU A 463 -1.93 -5.38 -0.52
CA LEU A 463 -0.86 -5.46 -1.49
C LEU A 463 0.51 -5.30 -0.85
N GLU A 464 1.51 -5.90 -1.48
CA GLU A 464 2.92 -5.77 -1.14
C GLU A 464 3.61 -4.90 -2.18
N VAL A 465 4.35 -3.89 -1.72
CA VAL A 465 5.07 -2.92 -2.56
C VAL A 465 6.56 -3.22 -2.49
N ALA A 466 7.22 -3.22 -3.65
CA ALA A 466 8.68 -3.37 -3.74
C ALA A 466 9.42 -2.06 -3.41
N GLY A 467 10.69 -2.14 -3.02
CA GLY A 467 11.56 -0.99 -2.74
C GLY A 467 11.52 -0.55 -1.28
N ASP A 468 12.21 0.56 -0.99
CA ASP A 468 12.48 1.01 0.39
C ASP A 468 11.26 1.61 1.09
N TRP A 469 10.25 2.02 0.33
CA TRP A 469 9.05 2.69 0.82
C TRP A 469 7.84 1.77 0.68
N HIS A 470 7.37 1.26 1.81
CA HIS A 470 6.35 0.24 1.91
C HIS A 470 4.94 0.82 2.05
N ASN A 471 4.64 1.81 1.22
CA ASN A 471 3.36 2.51 1.23
C ASN A 471 2.81 2.66 -0.20
N PHE A 472 1.54 3.00 -0.32
CA PHE A 472 0.90 3.26 -1.60
C PHE A 472 -0.29 4.20 -1.45
N VAL A 473 -0.83 4.65 -2.59
CA VAL A 473 -1.97 5.57 -2.60
C VAL A 473 -3.27 4.83 -2.93
N ALA A 474 -4.16 4.76 -1.94
CA ALA A 474 -5.49 4.13 -1.97
C ALA A 474 -6.60 5.18 -1.84
N ASN A 475 -7.50 5.27 -2.82
CA ASN A 475 -8.51 6.35 -2.91
C ASN A 475 -7.96 7.77 -2.74
N GLY A 476 -6.67 7.95 -3.06
CA GLY A 476 -5.98 9.22 -2.87
C GLY A 476 -5.48 9.49 -1.45
N VAL A 477 -5.48 8.51 -0.55
CA VAL A 477 -4.88 8.54 0.79
C VAL A 477 -3.62 7.68 0.79
N VAL A 478 -2.59 8.08 1.53
CA VAL A 478 -1.36 7.30 1.70
C VAL A 478 -1.60 6.26 2.79
N VAL A 479 -1.51 4.99 2.40
CA VAL A 479 -1.76 3.84 3.26
C VAL A 479 -0.53 2.94 3.27
N HIS A 480 -0.35 2.22 4.37
CA HIS A 480 0.76 1.30 4.52
C HIS A 480 0.46 -0.03 3.82
N ASN A 481 1.49 -0.76 3.42
CA ASN A 481 1.31 -2.17 3.03
C ASN A 481 1.11 -3.06 4.27
N SER A 482 0.45 -4.21 4.11
CA SER A 482 0.53 -5.26 5.12
C SER A 482 1.93 -5.87 5.10
N PHE A 483 2.78 -5.51 6.06
CA PHE A 483 3.88 -6.39 6.44
C PHE A 483 3.30 -7.63 7.11
N ARG A 484 3.36 -8.76 6.41
CA ARG A 484 3.36 -10.06 7.05
C ARG A 484 4.82 -10.50 7.09
N TYR A 485 5.36 -10.64 8.30
CA TYR A 485 6.74 -11.02 8.58
C TYR A 485 7.75 -9.89 8.30
N THR A 486 8.26 -9.23 9.34
CA THR A 486 9.44 -8.35 9.17
C THR A 486 10.68 -9.22 9.33
N GLY A 487 11.25 -9.72 8.23
CA GLY A 487 12.58 -10.32 8.20
C GLY A 487 13.65 -9.42 8.84
N THR A 488 13.40 -8.11 8.89
CA THR A 488 14.19 -7.09 9.58
C THR A 488 14.57 -7.48 11.02
N ARG A 489 13.65 -8.07 11.81
CA ARG A 489 13.98 -8.47 13.19
C ARG A 489 15.05 -9.56 13.23
N ILE A 490 15.08 -10.44 12.23
CA ILE A 490 16.09 -11.50 12.10
C ILE A 490 17.42 -10.90 11.64
N LEU A 491 17.36 -9.93 10.72
CA LEU A 491 18.54 -9.18 10.27
C LEU A 491 19.15 -8.37 11.43
N ASP A 492 18.33 -7.71 12.25
CA ASP A 492 18.77 -6.97 13.43
C ASP A 492 19.54 -7.87 14.42
N VAL A 493 19.06 -9.10 14.62
CA VAL A 493 19.74 -10.10 15.46
C VAL A 493 21.06 -10.53 14.83
N ALA A 494 21.09 -10.76 13.51
CA ALA A 494 22.33 -11.09 12.80
C ALA A 494 23.37 -9.96 12.88
N ASP A 495 22.90 -8.70 12.85
CA ASP A 495 23.72 -7.48 12.98
C ASP A 495 24.10 -7.13 14.44
N GLY A 496 23.56 -7.86 15.43
CA GLY A 496 23.79 -7.58 16.86
C GLY A 496 23.07 -6.33 17.39
N LYS A 497 22.09 -5.80 16.64
CA LYS A 497 21.29 -4.62 17.03
C LYS A 497 20.14 -4.96 17.99
N ARG A 498 19.75 -6.24 18.06
CA ARG A 498 18.63 -6.73 18.84
C ARG A 498 18.99 -8.04 19.53
N ASP A 499 18.46 -8.23 20.74
CA ASP A 499 18.61 -9.48 21.48
C ASP A 499 17.91 -10.64 20.74
N ILE A 500 18.57 -11.80 20.70
CA ILE A 500 18.06 -13.05 20.11
C ILE A 500 16.73 -13.44 20.79
N GLU A 501 16.62 -13.27 22.11
CA GLU A 501 15.46 -13.71 22.89
C GLU A 501 14.22 -12.84 22.68
N GLU A 502 14.36 -11.64 22.12
CA GLU A 502 13.23 -10.84 21.65
C GLU A 502 12.59 -11.42 20.38
N VAL A 503 13.34 -12.22 19.62
CA VAL A 503 12.92 -12.77 18.32
C VAL A 503 12.60 -14.26 18.43
N PHE A 504 13.37 -15.02 19.21
CA PHE A 504 13.17 -16.45 19.43
C PHE A 504 12.81 -16.72 20.88
N TYR A 505 11.94 -17.70 21.08
CA TYR A 505 11.61 -18.19 22.40
C TYR A 505 12.44 -19.44 22.70
N LEU A 506 13.06 -19.47 23.88
CA LEU A 506 13.73 -20.65 24.44
C LEU A 506 13.19 -20.93 25.83
N ARG A 507 12.84 -22.19 26.10
CA ARG A 507 12.29 -22.64 27.37
C ARG A 507 13.18 -22.30 28.57
N PRO A 508 12.65 -21.90 29.73
CA PRO A 508 13.45 -21.71 30.94
C PRO A 508 14.27 -22.95 31.31
N LEU A 509 15.34 -22.77 32.08
CA LEU A 509 16.08 -23.92 32.64
C LEU A 509 15.18 -24.71 33.59
N GLY A 510 15.31 -26.04 33.56
CA GLY A 510 14.55 -26.91 34.45
C GLY A 510 14.28 -28.30 33.89
N SER A 511 13.51 -29.07 34.65
CA SER A 511 13.16 -30.45 34.32
C SER A 511 11.81 -30.53 33.63
N TYR A 512 11.78 -31.18 32.48
CA TYR A 512 10.61 -31.32 31.62
C TYR A 512 10.20 -32.77 31.50
N THR A 513 8.89 -33.00 31.40
CA THR A 513 8.29 -34.32 31.16
C THR A 513 7.32 -34.23 29.99
N ASP A 514 7.30 -35.23 29.11
CA ASP A 514 6.32 -35.32 28.03
C ASP A 514 5.13 -36.24 28.37
N ARG A 515 4.13 -36.28 27.47
CA ARG A 515 2.94 -37.14 27.59
C ARG A 515 3.23 -38.64 27.58
N GLN A 516 4.43 -39.06 27.15
CA GLN A 516 4.87 -40.46 27.10
C GLN A 516 5.72 -40.81 28.34
N GLY A 517 5.90 -39.88 29.28
CA GLY A 517 6.67 -40.07 30.50
C GLY A 517 8.17 -39.84 30.33
N LYS A 518 8.64 -39.36 29.18
CA LYS A 518 10.05 -39.04 28.95
C LYS A 518 10.42 -37.81 29.77
N ARG A 519 11.40 -37.95 30.66
CA ARG A 519 11.96 -36.87 31.46
C ARG A 519 13.30 -36.45 30.91
N TYR A 520 13.54 -35.15 30.84
CA TYR A 520 14.84 -34.58 30.49
C TYR A 520 15.06 -33.28 31.25
N GLU A 521 16.33 -32.93 31.44
CA GLU A 521 16.74 -31.68 32.04
C GLU A 521 17.25 -30.74 30.94
N TYR A 522 16.78 -29.50 30.95
CA TYR A 522 17.26 -28.46 30.06
C TYR A 522 18.32 -27.63 30.78
N THR A 523 19.58 -28.01 30.57
CA THR A 523 20.74 -27.43 31.25
C THR A 523 21.21 -26.12 30.61
N PRO A 524 22.01 -25.30 31.31
CA PRO A 524 22.59 -24.08 30.75
C PRO A 524 23.38 -24.33 29.46
N GLU A 525 24.09 -25.45 29.36
CA GLU A 525 24.91 -25.80 28.20
C GLU A 525 24.05 -26.09 26.97
N LEU A 526 22.94 -26.82 27.15
CA LEU A 526 21.98 -27.07 26.08
C LEU A 526 21.32 -25.77 25.62
N ARG A 527 20.95 -24.91 26.56
CA ARG A 527 20.39 -23.58 26.24
C ARG A 527 21.36 -22.74 25.41
N GLN A 528 22.64 -22.75 25.76
CA GLN A 528 23.66 -22.01 25.03
C GLN A 528 23.81 -22.54 23.59
N GLN A 529 23.79 -23.85 23.39
CA GLN A 529 23.80 -24.46 22.05
C GLN A 529 22.60 -24.04 21.20
N ASP A 530 21.40 -23.96 21.80
CA ASP A 530 20.19 -23.52 21.10
C ASP A 530 20.25 -22.02 20.74
N LEU A 531 20.81 -21.18 21.60
CA LEU A 531 21.06 -19.76 21.31
C LEU A 531 22.02 -19.60 20.12
N GLU A 532 23.11 -20.35 20.11
CA GLU A 532 24.08 -20.36 19.02
C GLU A 532 23.46 -20.83 17.70
N TRP A 533 22.59 -21.85 17.77
CA TRP A 533 21.83 -22.32 16.62
C TRP A 533 20.87 -21.24 16.08
N CYS A 534 20.19 -20.51 16.97
CA CYS A 534 19.33 -19.40 16.57
C CYS A 534 20.11 -18.30 15.86
N LEU A 535 21.27 -17.92 16.40
CA LEU A 535 22.15 -16.93 15.78
C LEU A 535 22.68 -17.40 14.42
N ALA A 536 23.10 -18.66 14.32
CA ALA A 536 23.53 -19.25 13.06
C ALA A 536 22.41 -19.24 11.99
N GLY A 537 21.17 -19.55 12.40
CA GLY A 537 19.99 -19.43 11.55
C GLY A 537 19.76 -18.00 11.05
N CYS A 538 19.93 -17.00 11.91
CA CYS A 538 19.81 -15.58 11.53
C CYS A 538 20.88 -15.15 10.52
N LYS A 539 22.14 -15.52 10.76
CA LYS A 539 23.24 -15.22 9.82
C LYS A 539 23.01 -15.87 8.46
N ARG A 540 22.58 -17.13 8.45
CA ARG A 540 22.24 -17.86 7.21
C ARG A 540 21.05 -17.24 6.49
N TYR A 541 20.05 -16.75 7.22
CA TYR A 541 18.95 -15.98 6.65
C TYR A 541 19.46 -14.70 5.97
N GLN A 542 20.29 -13.92 6.67
CA GLN A 542 20.90 -12.68 6.13
C GLN A 542 21.69 -12.94 4.85
N GLU A 543 22.53 -13.97 4.82
CA GLU A 543 23.27 -14.37 3.61
C GLU A 543 22.35 -14.63 2.42
N ARG A 544 21.21 -15.32 2.62
CA ARG A 544 20.25 -15.62 1.55
C ARG A 544 19.53 -14.38 1.06
N ILE A 545 19.19 -13.46 1.95
CA ILE A 545 18.62 -12.17 1.57
C ILE A 545 19.63 -11.39 0.73
N HIS A 546 20.91 -11.34 1.10
CA HIS A 546 21.96 -10.70 0.30
C HIS A 546 22.19 -11.37 -1.06
N GLN A 547 21.93 -12.68 -1.18
CA GLN A 547 21.93 -13.42 -2.44
C GLN A 547 20.67 -13.18 -3.29
N GLY A 548 19.71 -12.37 -2.83
CA GLY A 548 18.48 -12.03 -3.54
C GLY A 548 17.33 -13.04 -3.38
N PHE A 549 17.38 -13.92 -2.36
CA PHE A 549 16.24 -14.79 -2.06
C PHE A 549 15.07 -13.97 -1.51
N SER A 550 13.84 -14.39 -1.82
CA SER A 550 12.66 -13.84 -1.17
C SER A 550 12.59 -14.26 0.30
N GLU A 551 12.06 -13.39 1.16
CA GLU A 551 11.87 -13.69 2.58
C GLU A 551 11.02 -14.94 2.81
N GLU A 552 10.03 -15.21 1.95
CA GLU A 552 9.17 -16.40 2.03
C GLU A 552 9.93 -17.71 1.86
N HIS A 553 10.99 -17.72 1.06
CA HIS A 553 11.85 -18.89 0.89
C HIS A 553 12.93 -18.93 1.99
N ALA A 554 13.52 -17.78 2.31
CA ALA A 554 14.58 -17.68 3.31
C ALA A 554 14.08 -18.00 4.73
N ARG A 555 12.83 -17.68 5.07
CA ARG A 555 12.24 -17.99 6.39
C ARG A 555 12.15 -19.49 6.68
N GLY A 556 12.32 -20.38 5.70
CA GLY A 556 12.42 -21.82 5.97
C GLY A 556 13.70 -22.21 6.70
N LEU A 557 14.68 -21.30 6.80
CA LEU A 557 16.00 -21.54 7.38
C LEU A 557 16.09 -21.17 8.86
N ILE A 558 15.11 -20.43 9.37
CA ILE A 558 15.12 -19.95 10.74
C ILE A 558 14.63 -21.06 11.69
N PRO A 559 15.05 -21.03 12.96
CA PRO A 559 14.47 -21.87 14.00
C PRO A 559 12.96 -21.69 14.11
N PHE A 560 12.28 -22.80 14.37
CA PHE A 560 10.82 -22.85 14.38
C PHE A 560 10.17 -21.99 15.46
N ASP A 561 10.80 -21.84 16.63
CA ASP A 561 10.26 -21.10 17.79
C ASP A 561 10.48 -19.58 17.71
N VAL A 562 10.39 -19.01 16.51
CA VAL A 562 10.30 -17.56 16.32
C VAL A 562 9.02 -17.03 16.97
N ARG A 563 9.14 -15.93 17.72
CA ARG A 563 8.02 -15.27 18.39
C ARG A 563 7.10 -14.62 17.37
N GLN A 564 5.80 -14.75 17.61
CA GLN A 564 4.74 -14.25 16.74
C GLN A 564 3.68 -13.51 17.56
N HIS A 565 2.94 -12.65 16.88
CA HIS A 565 1.74 -12.02 17.41
C HIS A 565 0.56 -12.45 16.54
N TRP A 566 -0.60 -12.66 17.15
CA TRP A 566 -1.82 -12.94 16.43
C TRP A 566 -3.04 -12.48 17.21
N VAL A 567 -4.12 -12.22 16.49
CA VAL A 567 -5.45 -12.02 17.08
C VAL A 567 -6.16 -13.36 17.13
N LEU A 568 -6.83 -13.64 18.25
CA LEU A 568 -7.61 -14.84 18.53
C LEU A 568 -9.04 -14.40 18.87
N SER A 569 -10.04 -14.81 18.09
CA SER A 569 -11.45 -14.66 18.50
C SER A 569 -12.04 -16.01 18.88
N ALA A 570 -12.90 -16.09 19.88
CA ALA A 570 -13.59 -17.32 20.28
C ALA A 570 -14.90 -17.02 21.00
N ASN A 571 -15.88 -17.93 20.91
CA ASN A 571 -17.03 -17.91 21.83
C ASN A 571 -16.73 -18.62 23.15
N THR A 572 -17.63 -18.47 24.13
CA THR A 572 -17.50 -19.08 25.46
C THR A 572 -17.28 -20.59 25.38
N ARG A 573 -18.04 -21.31 24.52
CA ARG A 573 -17.88 -22.77 24.33
C ARG A 573 -16.49 -23.14 23.77
N SER A 574 -16.06 -22.46 22.72
CA SER A 574 -14.77 -22.67 22.06
C SER A 574 -13.61 -22.37 22.99
N LEU A 575 -13.72 -21.34 23.82
CA LEU A 575 -12.67 -20.98 24.76
C LEU A 575 -12.54 -22.01 25.89
N MET A 576 -13.67 -22.48 26.44
CA MET A 576 -13.67 -23.62 27.37
C MET A 576 -13.02 -24.86 26.75
N HIS A 577 -13.38 -25.18 25.50
CA HIS A 577 -12.79 -26.31 24.78
C HIS A 577 -11.27 -26.18 24.60
N LEU A 578 -10.79 -24.98 24.26
CA LEU A 578 -9.36 -24.68 24.17
C LEU A 578 -8.68 -24.90 25.52
N LEU A 579 -9.26 -24.41 26.61
CA LEU A 579 -8.73 -24.57 27.97
C LEU A 579 -8.67 -26.05 28.37
N ASP A 580 -9.69 -26.85 28.07
CA ASP A 580 -9.70 -28.29 28.39
C ASP A 580 -8.56 -29.05 27.71
N LEU A 581 -8.26 -28.69 26.46
CA LEU A 581 -7.25 -29.37 25.65
C LEU A 581 -5.82 -28.90 25.94
N ARG A 582 -5.65 -27.62 26.27
CA ARG A 582 -4.35 -26.94 26.28
C ARG A 582 -3.86 -26.53 27.66
N TRP A 583 -4.73 -26.53 28.67
CA TRP A 583 -4.33 -26.21 30.05
C TRP A 583 -4.15 -27.42 30.96
N LYS A 584 -4.26 -28.64 30.42
CA LYS A 584 -3.90 -29.88 31.14
C LYS A 584 -2.41 -29.92 31.47
N GLY A 585 -2.04 -30.52 32.61
CA GLY A 585 -0.67 -30.53 33.10
C GLY A 585 0.36 -31.22 32.20
N ASP A 586 -0.09 -32.14 31.33
CA ASP A 586 0.73 -32.83 30.34
C ASP A 586 0.73 -32.14 28.95
N ALA A 587 0.05 -30.99 28.80
CA ALA A 587 0.15 -30.17 27.60
C ALA A 587 1.50 -29.45 27.53
N GLN A 588 1.82 -28.93 26.36
CA GLN A 588 3.03 -28.13 26.18
C GLN A 588 3.02 -26.89 27.08
N LEU A 589 4.14 -26.61 27.76
CA LEU A 589 4.26 -25.50 28.72
C LEU A 589 3.83 -24.15 28.14
N GLU A 590 4.22 -23.86 26.90
CA GLU A 590 3.88 -22.60 26.23
C GLU A 590 2.36 -22.45 26.00
N ALA A 591 1.68 -23.57 25.72
CA ALA A 591 0.23 -23.60 25.59
C ALA A 591 -0.46 -23.44 26.95
N GLN A 592 0.11 -24.01 28.02
CA GLN A 592 -0.40 -23.82 29.38
C GLN A 592 -0.29 -22.34 29.79
N GLN A 593 0.84 -21.69 29.54
CA GLN A 593 1.02 -20.26 29.84
C GLN A 593 0.07 -19.36 29.02
N LEU A 594 -0.22 -19.72 27.77
CA LEU A 594 -1.25 -19.03 26.99
C LEU A 594 -2.62 -19.16 27.65
N CYS A 595 -3.00 -20.37 28.08
CA CYS A 595 -4.26 -20.60 28.78
C CYS A 595 -4.36 -19.86 30.12
N GLU A 596 -3.27 -19.76 30.88
CA GLU A 596 -3.20 -18.98 32.12
C GLU A 596 -3.52 -17.49 31.87
N GLN A 597 -2.97 -16.93 30.80
CA GLN A 597 -3.23 -15.54 30.42
C GLN A 597 -4.66 -15.33 29.90
N ILE A 598 -5.15 -16.26 29.08
CA ILE A 598 -6.54 -16.27 28.60
C ILE A 598 -7.53 -16.38 29.77
N TRP A 599 -7.20 -17.18 30.79
CA TRP A 599 -8.08 -17.44 31.91
C TRP A 599 -8.45 -16.18 32.69
N THR A 600 -7.50 -15.28 32.91
CA THR A 600 -7.75 -14.00 33.59
C THR A 600 -8.86 -13.20 32.89
N HIS A 601 -8.81 -13.14 31.55
CA HIS A 601 -9.84 -12.47 30.75
C HIS A 601 -11.16 -13.24 30.75
N PHE A 602 -11.12 -14.56 30.66
CA PHE A 602 -12.31 -15.41 30.71
C PHE A 602 -13.07 -15.28 32.04
N GLN A 603 -12.34 -15.28 33.16
CA GLN A 603 -12.90 -15.16 34.50
C GLN A 603 -13.54 -13.79 34.73
N ALA A 604 -12.91 -12.72 34.22
CA ALA A 604 -13.50 -11.38 34.26
C ALA A 604 -14.74 -11.25 33.36
N TRP A 605 -14.78 -11.99 32.24
CA TRP A 605 -15.85 -11.91 31.26
C TRP A 605 -17.11 -12.69 31.67
N VAL A 606 -16.97 -13.95 32.10
CA VAL A 606 -18.08 -14.84 32.45
C VAL A 606 -17.92 -15.45 33.86
N PRO A 607 -18.00 -14.64 34.93
CA PRO A 607 -17.57 -15.03 36.28
C PRO A 607 -18.25 -16.29 36.84
N GLU A 608 -19.57 -16.45 36.69
CA GLU A 608 -20.26 -17.62 37.25
C GLU A 608 -19.89 -18.90 36.47
N ILE A 609 -19.85 -18.80 35.13
CA ILE A 609 -19.46 -19.92 34.27
C ILE A 609 -18.00 -20.30 34.52
N ALA A 610 -17.12 -19.32 34.72
CA ALA A 610 -15.73 -19.54 35.09
C ALA A 610 -15.61 -20.25 36.45
N ALA A 611 -16.36 -19.82 37.47
CA ALA A 611 -16.38 -20.48 38.77
C ALA A 611 -16.87 -21.94 38.66
N TRP A 612 -17.92 -22.19 37.85
CA TRP A 612 -18.36 -23.55 37.56
C TRP A 612 -17.29 -24.37 36.83
N TYR A 613 -16.63 -23.78 35.82
CA TYR A 613 -15.58 -24.43 35.05
C TYR A 613 -14.39 -24.80 35.94
N GLU A 614 -13.97 -23.90 36.81
CA GLU A 614 -12.92 -24.11 37.81
C GLU A 614 -13.24 -25.31 38.72
N ALA A 615 -14.45 -25.35 39.28
CA ALA A 615 -14.87 -26.42 40.16
C ALA A 615 -15.01 -27.79 39.43
N ASN A 616 -15.42 -27.80 38.15
CA ASN A 616 -15.88 -29.04 37.49
C ASN A 616 -14.97 -29.58 36.38
N ARG A 617 -14.18 -28.73 35.71
CA ARG A 617 -13.46 -29.08 34.47
C ARG A 617 -11.99 -28.68 34.46
N LEU A 618 -11.65 -27.55 35.09
CA LEU A 618 -10.31 -26.97 35.04
C LEU A 618 -9.22 -28.00 35.35
N LYS A 619 -8.30 -28.19 34.40
CA LYS A 619 -7.16 -29.13 34.47
C LYS A 619 -7.54 -30.61 34.68
N LYS A 620 -8.82 -30.98 34.63
CA LYS A 620 -9.31 -32.37 34.81
C LYS A 620 -9.29 -33.20 33.52
N ALA A 621 -8.85 -32.62 32.40
CA ALA A 621 -8.77 -33.26 31.08
C ALA A 621 -10.06 -33.98 30.65
N ARG A 622 -11.22 -33.50 31.12
CA ARG A 622 -12.52 -33.98 30.69
C ARG A 622 -12.74 -33.44 29.29
N LEU A 623 -12.60 -34.30 28.28
CA LEU A 623 -12.98 -33.96 26.92
C LEU A 623 -14.41 -33.42 26.94
N ALA A 624 -14.61 -32.22 26.40
CA ALA A 624 -15.94 -31.75 26.08
C ALA A 624 -16.59 -32.75 25.10
N PRO A 625 -17.89 -33.05 25.23
CA PRO A 625 -18.63 -33.64 24.12
C PRO A 625 -18.67 -32.68 22.91
#